data_AF-A0A945JYT2-F1
#
_entry.id   AF-A0A945JYT2-F1
#
_cell.length_a   1.000
_cell.length_b   1.000
_cell.length_c   1.000
_cell.angle_alpha   90.00
_cell.angle_beta   90.00
_cell.angle_gamma   90.00
#
_symmetry.space_group_name_H-M   'P 1'
#
loop_
_entity.id
_entity.type
_entity.pdbx_description
1 polymer ?
#
loop_
_entity_poly.entity_id
_entity_poly.type
_entity_poly.pdbx_seq_one_letter_code
_entity_poly.pdbx_strand_id
1 'polypeptide(L)'
;RNGQQLGYAALSALASLGPSGHDFAYAGPVVSGATIGTWTWEPLTDERNSATHRWVGETFHVDLPIKQMPDTSGIVTDLERFSKEQEAADAAGDTIAARDAAARAERCRRWLRRIAELPEGDSYPYRFAVLEMGDALWITCSAEPYSCLASQVRRRFPHKTVLISPVAGDSQVAYLLPEDRYGKGLYQEEPSCLAPGCLEKVLDAITEAIEKVTGSPRRPD
;
A
#
# COMPACT_ATOMS: atom_id res chain seq x y z
N ARG A 1 24.44 0.54 13.21
CA ARG A 1 24.65 1.01 11.82
C ARG A 1 23.36 1.45 11.14
N ASN A 2 22.39 0.55 10.88
CA ASN A 2 21.15 0.90 10.16
C ASN A 2 20.31 1.98 10.88
N GLY A 3 20.15 1.88 12.20
CA GLY A 3 19.41 2.90 12.98
C GLY A 3 20.06 4.29 12.95
N GLN A 4 21.39 4.38 12.94
CA GLN A 4 22.09 5.67 12.83
C GLN A 4 21.91 6.28 11.43
N GLN A 5 21.99 5.46 10.38
CA GLN A 5 21.73 5.91 9.01
C GLN A 5 20.30 6.42 8.87
N LEU A 6 19.31 5.71 9.43
CA LEU A 6 17.92 6.15 9.46
C LEU A 6 17.77 7.49 10.21
N GLY A 7 18.43 7.63 11.36
CA GLY A 7 18.44 8.87 12.13
C GLY A 7 19.00 10.05 11.34
N TYR A 8 20.14 9.88 10.67
CA TYR A 8 20.72 10.94 9.83
C TYR A 8 19.84 11.28 8.62
N ALA A 9 19.22 10.28 7.99
CA ALA A 9 18.29 10.52 6.89
C ALA A 9 17.05 11.30 7.33
N ALA A 10 16.46 10.94 8.48
CA ALA A 10 15.32 11.65 9.05
C ALA A 10 15.67 13.10 9.41
N LEU A 11 16.82 13.32 10.05
CA LEU A 11 17.32 14.68 10.35
C LEU A 11 17.58 15.49 9.09
N SER A 12 18.18 14.88 8.06
CA SER A 12 18.40 15.54 6.77
C SER A 12 17.08 15.95 6.11
N ALA A 13 16.05 15.10 6.16
CA ALA A 13 14.74 15.42 5.63
C ALA A 13 14.09 16.57 6.41
N LEU A 14 14.08 16.49 7.75
CA LEU A 14 13.53 17.55 8.61
C LEU A 14 14.24 18.89 8.42
N ALA A 15 15.58 18.88 8.34
CA ALA A 15 16.37 20.09 8.10
C ALA A 15 16.19 20.67 6.69
N SER A 16 15.71 19.87 5.74
CA SER A 16 15.41 20.31 4.37
C SER A 16 13.98 20.85 4.18
N LEU A 17 13.12 20.76 5.21
CA LEU A 17 11.77 21.32 5.15
C LEU A 17 11.84 22.86 5.04
N GLY A 18 10.89 23.43 4.31
CA GLY A 18 10.73 24.88 4.21
C GLY A 18 10.32 25.53 5.53
N PRO A 19 10.36 26.87 5.60
CA PRO A 19 9.81 27.61 6.73
C PRO A 19 8.33 27.27 6.93
N SER A 20 7.91 27.16 8.19
CA SER A 20 6.51 26.94 8.54
C SER A 20 5.62 28.06 8.01
N GLY A 21 4.38 27.74 7.63
CA GLY A 21 3.41 28.74 7.18
C GLY A 21 3.80 29.41 5.86
N HIS A 22 4.48 28.68 4.97
CA HIS A 22 4.80 29.11 3.61
C HIS A 22 4.43 28.03 2.59
N ASP A 23 3.99 28.44 1.41
CA ASP A 23 3.89 27.59 0.23
C ASP A 23 5.20 27.71 -0.60
N PHE A 24 5.59 26.62 -1.27
CA PHE A 24 6.71 26.65 -2.22
C PHE A 24 6.16 26.96 -3.62
N ALA A 25 6.22 28.23 -4.00
CA ALA A 25 5.58 28.74 -5.21
C ALA A 25 6.57 28.88 -6.37
N TYR A 26 6.09 28.62 -7.58
CA TYR A 26 6.86 28.84 -8.81
C TYR A 26 7.04 30.34 -9.04
N ALA A 27 8.29 30.79 -9.11
CA ALA A 27 8.67 32.21 -9.22
C ALA A 27 9.00 32.65 -10.66
N GLY A 28 8.71 31.81 -11.64
CA GLY A 28 8.93 32.10 -13.06
C GLY A 28 10.22 31.52 -13.64
N PRO A 29 10.41 31.66 -14.96
CA PRO A 29 11.61 31.16 -15.62
C PRO A 29 12.77 32.14 -15.51
N VAL A 30 13.98 31.63 -15.32
CA VAL A 30 15.23 32.37 -15.47
C VAL A 30 16.01 31.78 -16.64
N VAL A 31 16.52 32.65 -17.51
CA VAL A 31 17.37 32.25 -18.64
C VAL A 31 18.84 32.27 -18.20
N SER A 32 19.45 31.09 -18.03
CA SER A 32 20.88 30.95 -17.70
C SER A 32 21.49 29.72 -18.37
N GLY A 33 22.01 29.82 -19.60
CA GLY A 33 22.55 28.68 -20.36
C GLY A 33 21.51 27.62 -20.78
N ALA A 34 20.48 27.41 -19.97
CA ALA A 34 19.19 26.79 -20.22
C ALA A 34 18.11 27.63 -19.51
N THR A 35 16.84 27.50 -19.91
CA THR A 35 15.72 28.13 -19.21
C THR A 35 15.29 27.22 -18.07
N ILE A 36 15.39 27.69 -16.82
CA ILE A 36 15.08 26.91 -15.61
C ILE A 36 13.98 27.63 -14.83
N GLY A 37 13.05 26.86 -14.29
CA GLY A 37 12.05 27.39 -13.37
C GLY A 37 12.62 27.66 -11.98
N THR A 38 12.44 28.87 -11.46
CA THR A 38 12.78 29.19 -10.07
C THR A 38 11.57 29.03 -9.16
N TRP A 39 11.84 28.83 -7.88
CA TRP A 39 10.83 28.62 -6.85
C TRP A 39 11.22 29.40 -5.60
N THR A 40 10.24 29.90 -4.87
CA THR A 40 10.45 30.65 -3.63
C THR A 40 9.44 30.26 -2.57
N TRP A 41 9.77 30.50 -1.31
CA TRP A 41 8.83 30.36 -0.21
C TRP A 41 8.00 31.63 -0.10
N GLU A 42 6.68 31.50 -0.20
CA GLU A 42 5.72 32.59 -0.04
C GLU A 42 4.89 32.37 1.22
N PRO A 43 4.74 33.37 2.11
CA PRO A 43 3.88 33.24 3.29
C PRO A 43 2.46 32.86 2.89
N LEU A 44 1.82 31.97 3.65
CA LEU A 44 0.41 31.65 3.43
C LEU A 44 -0.46 32.89 3.63
N THR A 45 -1.45 33.09 2.77
CA THR A 45 -2.51 34.08 3.01
C THR A 45 -3.42 33.61 4.13
N ASP A 46 -4.21 34.52 4.71
CA ASP A 46 -5.19 34.17 5.73
C ASP A 46 -6.23 33.16 5.21
N GLU A 47 -6.65 33.31 3.94
CA GLU A 47 -7.55 32.37 3.27
C GLU A 47 -6.91 30.99 3.11
N ARG A 48 -5.65 30.94 2.68
CA ARG A 48 -4.91 29.68 2.50
C ARG A 48 -4.71 28.97 3.83
N ASN A 49 -4.25 29.69 4.84
CA ASN A 49 -4.12 29.18 6.20
C ASN A 49 -5.46 28.64 6.73
N SER A 50 -6.55 29.39 6.56
CA SER A 50 -7.90 28.94 6.91
C SER A 50 -8.35 27.70 6.13
N ALA A 51 -7.90 27.52 4.90
CA ALA A 51 -8.22 26.33 4.10
C ALA A 51 -7.37 25.10 4.50
N THR A 52 -6.17 25.27 5.03
CA THR A 52 -5.21 24.18 5.29
C THR A 52 -4.86 23.95 6.75
N HIS A 53 -5.50 24.64 7.70
CA HIS A 53 -5.23 24.47 9.14
C HIS A 53 -5.70 23.14 9.73
N ARG A 54 -6.46 22.33 8.98
CA ARG A 54 -7.07 21.09 9.50
C ARG A 54 -6.04 19.98 9.63
N TRP A 55 -6.02 19.34 10.79
CA TRP A 55 -5.30 18.09 11.04
C TRP A 55 -6.24 17.14 11.78
N VAL A 56 -6.75 16.12 11.10
CA VAL A 56 -7.69 15.15 11.68
C VAL A 56 -7.51 13.79 11.04
N GLY A 57 -7.55 12.73 11.84
CA GLY A 57 -7.47 11.38 11.31
C GLY A 57 -8.20 10.36 12.17
N GLU A 58 -8.63 9.29 11.52
CA GLU A 58 -9.36 8.18 12.14
C GLU A 58 -8.93 6.85 11.50
N THR A 59 -9.00 5.77 12.28
CA THR A 59 -8.76 4.40 11.82
C THR A 59 -10.09 3.71 11.59
N PHE A 60 -10.18 3.00 10.47
CA PHE A 60 -11.37 2.31 10.00
C PHE A 60 -11.08 0.82 9.79
N HIS A 61 -12.15 0.04 9.68
CA HIS A 61 -12.06 -1.31 9.17
C HIS A 61 -13.25 -1.63 8.26
N VAL A 62 -13.05 -2.58 7.37
CA VAL A 62 -14.09 -3.20 6.54
C VAL A 62 -13.87 -4.70 6.53
N ASP A 63 -14.94 -5.46 6.73
CA ASP A 63 -14.91 -6.91 6.72
C ASP A 63 -14.90 -7.43 5.28
N LEU A 64 -13.83 -8.13 4.91
CA LEU A 64 -13.60 -8.61 3.55
C LEU A 64 -13.69 -10.14 3.49
N PRO A 65 -14.46 -10.71 2.55
CA PRO A 65 -14.54 -12.16 2.40
C PRO A 65 -13.18 -12.76 2.03
N ILE A 66 -12.82 -13.84 2.71
CA ILE A 66 -11.64 -14.66 2.43
C ILE A 66 -12.00 -15.64 1.30
N LYS A 67 -11.12 -15.79 0.30
CA LYS A 67 -11.34 -16.77 -0.77
C LYS A 67 -11.18 -18.20 -0.24
N GLN A 68 -11.58 -19.20 -1.03
CA GLN A 68 -11.25 -20.59 -0.67
C GLN A 68 -9.73 -20.77 -0.56
N MET A 69 -9.26 -21.11 0.63
CA MET A 69 -7.83 -21.30 0.90
C MET A 69 -7.35 -22.67 0.39
N PRO A 70 -6.08 -22.77 -0.05
CA PRO A 70 -5.47 -24.05 -0.41
C PRO A 70 -5.43 -24.99 0.81
N ASP A 71 -5.49 -26.30 0.54
CA ASP A 71 -5.39 -27.30 1.60
C ASP A 71 -4.00 -27.29 2.26
N THR A 72 -3.99 -27.05 3.56
CA THR A 72 -2.78 -27.02 4.39
C THR A 72 -2.00 -28.34 4.30
N SER A 73 -2.68 -29.48 4.24
CA SER A 73 -2.01 -30.79 4.20
C SER A 73 -1.25 -31.01 2.89
N GLY A 74 -1.85 -30.58 1.77
CA GLY A 74 -1.21 -30.52 0.47
C GLY A 74 0.02 -29.60 0.46
N ILE A 75 -0.08 -28.42 1.08
CA ILE A 75 1.06 -27.48 1.15
C ILE A 75 2.23 -28.06 1.96
N VAL A 76 1.96 -28.76 3.07
CA VAL A 76 3.01 -29.44 3.86
C VAL A 76 3.68 -30.53 3.03
N THR A 77 2.91 -31.33 2.30
CA THR A 77 3.43 -32.37 1.41
C THR A 77 4.32 -31.77 0.31
N ASP A 78 3.87 -30.67 -0.30
CA ASP A 78 4.64 -29.95 -1.31
C ASP A 78 5.93 -29.34 -0.74
N LEU A 79 5.88 -28.79 0.48
CA LEU A 79 7.06 -28.27 1.17
C LEU A 79 8.12 -29.36 1.38
N GLU A 80 7.72 -30.54 1.85
CA GLU A 80 8.62 -31.68 2.02
C GLU A 80 9.21 -32.13 0.67
N ARG A 81 8.38 -32.21 -0.38
CA ARG A 81 8.83 -32.57 -1.72
C ARG A 81 9.87 -31.57 -2.24
N PHE A 82 9.56 -30.28 -2.23
CA PHE A 82 10.45 -29.25 -2.75
C PHE A 82 11.74 -29.11 -1.93
N SER A 83 11.70 -29.39 -0.62
CA SER A 83 12.91 -29.43 0.20
C SER A 83 13.83 -30.58 -0.21
N LYS A 84 13.28 -31.78 -0.45
CA LYS A 84 14.05 -32.93 -0.97
C LYS A 84 14.59 -32.71 -2.39
N GLU A 85 13.79 -32.10 -3.27
CA GLU A 85 14.23 -31.72 -4.61
C GLU A 85 15.42 -30.75 -4.56
N GLN A 86 15.38 -29.77 -3.65
CA GLN A 86 16.48 -28.84 -3.45
C GLN A 86 17.75 -29.57 -3.01
N GLU A 87 17.68 -30.41 -1.97
CA GLU A 87 18.82 -31.18 -1.46
C GLU A 87 19.44 -32.07 -2.55
N ALA A 88 18.62 -32.73 -3.36
CA ALA A 88 19.07 -33.57 -4.46
C ALA A 88 19.76 -32.75 -5.56
N ALA A 89 19.22 -31.59 -5.92
CA ALA A 89 19.80 -30.69 -6.91
C ALA A 89 21.12 -30.09 -6.44
N ASP A 90 21.20 -29.69 -5.17
CA ASP A 90 22.44 -29.22 -4.52
C ASP A 90 23.52 -30.31 -4.56
N ALA A 91 23.17 -31.56 -4.22
CA ALA A 91 24.09 -32.69 -4.28
C ALA A 91 24.57 -33.01 -5.72
N ALA A 92 23.73 -32.74 -6.73
CA ALA A 92 24.07 -32.90 -8.13
C ALA A 92 24.84 -31.70 -8.73
N GLY A 93 25.01 -30.61 -7.98
CA GLY A 93 25.61 -29.36 -8.47
C GLY A 93 24.73 -28.59 -9.46
N ASP A 94 23.45 -28.91 -9.57
CA ASP A 94 22.50 -28.20 -10.43
C ASP A 94 21.92 -26.98 -9.70
N THR A 95 22.65 -25.88 -9.80
CA THR A 95 22.30 -24.60 -9.16
C THR A 95 20.93 -24.05 -9.59
N ILE A 96 20.46 -24.34 -10.81
CA ILE A 96 19.19 -23.81 -11.31
C ILE A 96 18.04 -24.59 -10.68
N ALA A 97 18.11 -25.92 -10.71
CA ALA A 97 17.10 -26.78 -10.09
C ALA A 97 17.02 -26.54 -8.57
N ALA A 98 18.16 -26.38 -7.89
CA ALA A 98 18.20 -26.08 -6.47
C ALA A 98 17.52 -24.75 -6.14
N ARG A 99 17.83 -23.68 -6.89
CA ARG A 99 17.19 -22.37 -6.74
C ARG A 99 15.68 -22.44 -6.92
N ASP A 100 15.21 -23.14 -7.96
CA ASP A 100 13.80 -23.21 -8.29
C ASP A 100 13.02 -24.03 -7.25
N ALA A 101 13.57 -25.15 -6.79
CA ALA A 101 13.01 -25.95 -5.70
C ALA A 101 12.96 -25.15 -4.38
N ALA A 102 14.04 -24.43 -4.04
CA ALA A 102 14.09 -23.55 -2.87
C ALA A 102 13.02 -22.46 -2.92
N ALA A 103 12.81 -21.84 -4.10
CA ALA A 103 11.78 -20.83 -4.29
C ALA A 103 10.37 -21.40 -4.11
N ARG A 104 10.10 -22.62 -4.59
CA ARG A 104 8.81 -23.31 -4.37
C ARG A 104 8.59 -23.69 -2.91
N ALA A 105 9.61 -24.21 -2.24
CA ALA A 105 9.56 -24.47 -0.80
C ALA A 105 9.27 -23.20 0.01
N GLU A 106 9.89 -22.07 -0.35
CA GLU A 106 9.63 -20.77 0.27
C GLU A 106 8.19 -20.29 0.07
N ARG A 107 7.59 -20.51 -1.11
CA ARG A 107 6.15 -20.22 -1.33
C ARG A 107 5.27 -21.04 -0.40
N CYS A 108 5.56 -22.34 -0.22
CA CYS A 108 4.83 -23.18 0.73
C CYS A 108 4.93 -22.64 2.16
N ARG A 109 6.13 -22.26 2.62
CA ARG A 109 6.32 -21.68 3.97
C ARG A 109 5.52 -20.39 4.16
N ARG A 110 5.53 -19.49 3.16
CA ARG A 110 4.74 -18.25 3.19
C ARG A 110 3.23 -18.53 3.26
N TRP A 111 2.77 -19.55 2.54
CA TRP A 111 1.37 -19.97 2.59
C TRP A 111 0.97 -20.52 3.97
N LEU A 112 1.77 -21.44 4.53
CA LEU A 112 1.50 -21.99 5.86
C LEU A 112 1.45 -20.90 6.93
N ARG A 113 2.41 -19.97 6.89
CA ARG A 113 2.42 -18.80 7.78
C ARG A 113 1.17 -17.94 7.60
N ARG A 114 0.80 -17.63 6.35
CA ARG A 114 -0.36 -16.81 6.04
C ARG A 114 -1.65 -17.43 6.56
N ILE A 115 -1.86 -18.73 6.33
CA ILE A 115 -3.03 -19.46 6.83
C ILE A 115 -3.07 -19.44 8.36
N ALA A 116 -1.92 -19.61 9.03
CA ALA A 116 -1.84 -19.59 10.49
C ALA A 116 -2.09 -18.20 11.11
N GLU A 117 -1.85 -17.11 10.37
CA GLU A 117 -2.05 -15.73 10.81
C GLU A 117 -3.44 -15.16 10.43
N LEU A 118 -4.22 -15.87 9.59
CA LEU A 118 -5.58 -15.46 9.25
C LEU A 118 -6.52 -15.61 10.46
N PRO A 119 -7.51 -14.71 10.62
CA PRO A 119 -8.55 -14.88 11.62
C PRO A 119 -9.39 -16.12 11.34
N GLU A 120 -9.99 -16.68 12.38
CA GLU A 120 -11.00 -17.72 12.23
C GLU A 120 -12.25 -17.18 11.50
N GLY A 121 -12.85 -18.01 10.63
CA GLY A 121 -14.04 -17.67 9.87
C GLY A 121 -13.76 -17.41 8.39
N ASP A 122 -14.73 -16.79 7.72
CA ASP A 122 -14.73 -16.49 6.29
C ASP A 122 -14.51 -15.00 5.98
N SER A 123 -14.21 -14.19 7.00
CA SER A 123 -14.06 -12.75 6.91
C SER A 123 -12.75 -12.26 7.53
N TYR A 124 -12.14 -11.30 6.85
CA TYR A 124 -10.90 -10.64 7.25
C TYR A 124 -11.16 -9.16 7.60
N PRO A 125 -10.88 -8.70 8.83
CA PRO A 125 -11.11 -7.32 9.24
C PRO A 125 -10.01 -6.41 8.68
N TYR A 126 -10.20 -5.91 7.47
CA TYR A 126 -9.23 -5.09 6.77
C TYR A 126 -9.16 -3.70 7.36
N ARG A 127 -7.99 -3.32 7.89
CA ARG A 127 -7.76 -2.03 8.55
C ARG A 127 -7.11 -1.02 7.61
N PHE A 128 -7.54 0.22 7.75
CA PHE A 128 -6.97 1.36 7.06
C PHE A 128 -7.13 2.61 7.91
N ALA A 129 -6.37 3.66 7.64
CA ALA A 129 -6.55 4.95 8.30
C ALA A 129 -6.61 6.07 7.27
N VAL A 130 -7.37 7.11 7.57
CA VAL A 130 -7.45 8.33 6.77
C VAL A 130 -7.04 9.50 7.64
N LEU A 131 -6.06 10.27 7.17
CA LEU A 131 -5.58 11.49 7.80
C LEU A 131 -5.70 12.66 6.82
N GLU A 132 -6.46 13.68 7.20
CA GLU A 132 -6.48 14.98 6.54
C GLU A 132 -5.37 15.85 7.13
N MET A 133 -4.45 16.29 6.28
CA MET A 133 -3.33 17.18 6.61
C MET A 133 -3.44 18.41 5.70
N GLY A 134 -4.23 19.39 6.13
CA GLY A 134 -4.61 20.55 5.35
C GLY A 134 -5.37 20.16 4.08
N ASP A 135 -4.77 20.37 2.91
CA ASP A 135 -5.31 19.99 1.61
C ASP A 135 -4.79 18.64 1.09
N ALA A 136 -3.99 17.92 1.88
CA ALA A 136 -3.56 16.57 1.58
C ALA A 136 -4.36 15.52 2.36
N LEU A 137 -4.50 14.35 1.75
CA LEU A 137 -4.98 13.12 2.37
C LEU A 137 -3.85 12.11 2.41
N TRP A 138 -3.60 11.56 3.59
CA TRP A 138 -2.74 10.40 3.75
C TRP A 138 -3.58 9.21 4.20
N ILE A 139 -3.61 8.19 3.34
CA ILE A 139 -4.38 6.98 3.54
C ILE A 139 -3.39 5.83 3.75
N THR A 140 -3.51 5.13 4.86
CA THR A 140 -2.75 3.89 5.08
C THR A 140 -3.68 2.72 4.87
N CYS A 141 -3.21 1.63 4.28
CA CYS A 141 -4.03 0.44 4.10
C CYS A 141 -3.20 -0.84 4.15
N SER A 142 -3.79 -1.92 4.65
CA SER A 142 -3.14 -3.23 4.65
C SER A 142 -3.03 -3.83 3.24
N ALA A 143 -2.35 -4.97 3.08
CA ALA A 143 -2.19 -5.64 1.79
C ALA A 143 -1.41 -4.82 0.74
N GLU A 144 -1.30 -5.39 -0.47
CA GLU A 144 -0.71 -4.80 -1.67
C GLU A 144 -1.82 -4.55 -2.72
N PRO A 145 -2.64 -3.48 -2.56
CA PRO A 145 -3.67 -3.16 -3.54
C PRO A 145 -3.09 -2.72 -4.88
N TYR A 146 -3.79 -3.06 -5.95
CA TYR A 146 -3.46 -2.57 -7.29
C TYR A 146 -3.56 -1.04 -7.35
N SER A 147 -2.72 -0.43 -8.20
CA SER A 147 -2.59 1.02 -8.34
C SER A 147 -3.89 1.74 -8.75
N CYS A 148 -4.88 1.01 -9.26
CA CYS A 148 -6.20 1.54 -9.55
C CYS A 148 -6.90 2.07 -8.29
N LEU A 149 -6.62 1.54 -7.08
CA LEU A 149 -7.12 2.10 -5.83
C LEU A 149 -6.74 3.59 -5.71
N ALA A 150 -5.44 3.89 -5.80
CA ALA A 150 -4.94 5.26 -5.71
C ALA A 150 -5.46 6.15 -6.85
N SER A 151 -5.58 5.59 -8.06
CA SER A 151 -6.08 6.32 -9.22
C SER A 151 -7.56 6.69 -9.05
N GLN A 152 -8.38 5.78 -8.52
CA GLN A 152 -9.80 6.03 -8.27
C GLN A 152 -10.03 7.00 -7.11
N VAL A 153 -9.28 6.87 -6.01
CA VAL A 153 -9.37 7.85 -4.91
C VAL A 153 -9.02 9.25 -5.39
N ARG A 154 -7.96 9.42 -6.19
CA ARG A 154 -7.60 10.72 -6.80
C ARG A 154 -8.67 11.24 -7.74
N ARG A 155 -9.33 10.37 -8.51
CA ARG A 155 -10.45 10.75 -9.39
C ARG A 155 -11.66 11.23 -8.57
N ARG A 156 -11.97 10.55 -7.46
CA ARG A 156 -13.07 10.87 -6.55
C ARG A 156 -12.81 12.15 -5.75
N PHE A 157 -11.56 12.44 -5.38
CA PHE A 157 -11.18 13.63 -4.60
C PHE A 157 -10.10 14.48 -5.30
N PRO A 158 -10.39 15.07 -6.47
CA PRO A 158 -9.38 15.79 -7.27
C PRO A 158 -8.93 17.11 -6.64
N HIS A 159 -9.64 17.59 -5.62
CA HIS A 159 -9.34 18.79 -4.86
C HIS A 159 -8.41 18.53 -3.66
N LYS A 160 -7.99 17.27 -3.44
CA LYS A 160 -7.06 16.88 -2.38
C LYS A 160 -5.81 16.23 -2.99
N THR A 161 -4.66 16.49 -2.40
CA THR A 161 -3.43 15.75 -2.71
C THR A 161 -3.47 14.40 -2.01
N VAL A 162 -3.61 13.29 -2.76
CA VAL A 162 -3.78 11.94 -2.18
C VAL A 162 -2.47 11.15 -2.16
N LEU A 163 -2.03 10.80 -0.95
CA LEU A 163 -0.95 9.89 -0.62
C LEU A 163 -1.54 8.57 -0.10
N ILE A 164 -1.09 7.44 -0.66
CA ILE A 164 -1.49 6.11 -0.17
C ILE A 164 -0.26 5.33 0.24
N SER A 165 -0.27 4.79 1.45
CA SER A 165 0.75 3.90 2.01
C SER A 165 0.17 2.50 2.17
N PRO A 166 0.35 1.61 1.17
CA PRO A 166 -0.04 0.21 1.29
C PRO A 166 0.90 -0.52 2.28
N VAL A 167 0.57 -1.77 2.59
CA VAL A 167 1.34 -2.62 3.51
C VAL A 167 1.47 -1.98 4.91
N ALA A 168 0.44 -1.27 5.34
CA ALA A 168 0.34 -0.71 6.67
C ALA A 168 -0.33 -1.70 7.64
N GLY A 169 0.19 -1.79 8.86
CA GLY A 169 -0.32 -2.67 9.91
C GLY A 169 0.14 -4.13 9.78
N ASP A 170 -0.64 -5.03 10.37
CA ASP A 170 -0.15 -6.35 10.79
C ASP A 170 -0.31 -7.48 9.76
N SER A 171 -0.95 -7.27 8.60
CA SER A 171 -1.42 -8.41 7.79
C SER A 171 -0.73 -8.68 6.46
N GLN A 172 -0.36 -9.95 6.31
CA GLN A 172 0.05 -10.59 5.07
C GLN A 172 -1.14 -11.19 4.30
N VAL A 173 -2.19 -10.44 3.98
CA VAL A 173 -3.20 -10.92 2.99
C VAL A 173 -2.73 -10.79 1.53
N ALA A 174 -1.46 -10.40 1.34
CA ALA A 174 -0.75 -10.21 0.07
C ALA A 174 -1.48 -9.23 -0.86
N TYR A 175 -1.69 -9.58 -2.13
CA TYR A 175 -2.25 -8.66 -3.11
C TYR A 175 -3.76 -8.47 -2.96
N LEU A 176 -4.23 -7.27 -3.29
CA LEU A 176 -5.64 -6.96 -3.45
C LEU A 176 -5.91 -6.54 -4.89
N LEU A 177 -6.52 -7.44 -5.65
CA LEU A 177 -6.74 -7.31 -7.09
C LEU A 177 -8.17 -6.80 -7.37
N PRO A 178 -8.39 -6.10 -8.49
CA PRO A 178 -9.74 -5.87 -9.01
C PRO A 178 -10.43 -7.19 -9.32
N GLU A 179 -11.75 -7.22 -9.21
CA GLU A 179 -12.56 -8.41 -9.49
C GLU A 179 -12.24 -9.02 -10.87
N ASP A 180 -12.12 -8.16 -11.89
CA ASP A 180 -11.85 -8.56 -13.28
C ASP A 180 -10.47 -9.21 -13.50
N ARG A 181 -9.61 -9.26 -12.48
CA ARG A 181 -8.27 -9.87 -12.55
C ARG A 181 -8.18 -11.26 -11.97
N TYR A 182 -9.19 -11.72 -11.24
CA TYR A 182 -9.23 -13.10 -10.74
C TYR A 182 -9.50 -14.09 -11.87
N GLY A 183 -9.03 -15.33 -11.71
CA GLY A 183 -9.16 -16.42 -12.68
C GLY A 183 -8.25 -16.28 -13.91
N LYS A 184 -7.30 -15.33 -13.92
CA LYS A 184 -6.42 -15.06 -15.07
C LYS A 184 -5.04 -15.70 -14.96
N GLY A 185 -4.77 -16.46 -13.89
CA GLY A 185 -3.48 -17.10 -13.65
C GLY A 185 -2.37 -16.10 -13.36
N LEU A 186 -2.72 -14.93 -12.81
CA LEU A 186 -1.75 -13.89 -12.45
C LEU A 186 -0.98 -14.32 -11.21
N TYR A 187 0.32 -14.03 -11.18
CA TYR A 187 1.15 -14.29 -10.00
C TYR A 187 0.57 -13.63 -8.73
N GLN A 188 0.02 -12.42 -8.85
CA GLN A 188 -0.55 -11.69 -7.71
C GLN A 188 -1.77 -12.40 -7.11
N GLU A 189 -2.53 -13.14 -7.93
CA GLU A 189 -3.69 -13.89 -7.47
C GLU A 189 -3.28 -15.10 -6.62
N GLU A 190 -2.14 -15.72 -6.94
CA GLU A 190 -1.62 -16.89 -6.24
C GLU A 190 -1.54 -16.63 -4.72
N PRO A 191 -0.78 -15.65 -4.19
CA PRO A 191 -0.66 -15.44 -2.75
C PRO A 191 -1.80 -14.62 -2.11
N SER A 192 -2.73 -14.03 -2.89
CA SER A 192 -3.86 -13.25 -2.34
C SER A 192 -4.77 -14.13 -1.48
N CYS A 193 -5.20 -13.64 -0.32
CA CYS A 193 -6.18 -14.34 0.53
C CYS A 193 -7.63 -13.89 0.35
N LEU A 194 -7.85 -12.74 -0.27
CA LEU A 194 -9.16 -12.11 -0.32
C LEU A 194 -9.91 -12.52 -1.59
N ALA A 195 -11.24 -12.56 -1.49
CA ALA A 195 -12.10 -12.95 -2.60
C ALA A 195 -12.18 -11.84 -3.69
N PRO A 196 -12.63 -12.17 -4.91
CA PRO A 196 -12.96 -11.18 -5.93
C PRO A 196 -13.91 -10.10 -5.40
N GLY A 197 -13.75 -8.86 -5.87
CA GLY A 197 -14.57 -7.72 -5.43
C GLY A 197 -14.08 -7.02 -4.15
N CYS A 198 -13.08 -7.56 -3.45
CA CYS A 198 -12.58 -6.96 -2.21
C CYS A 198 -11.88 -5.61 -2.43
N LEU A 199 -11.25 -5.38 -3.58
CA LEU A 199 -10.60 -4.09 -3.86
C LEU A 199 -11.62 -2.97 -3.97
N GLU A 200 -12.74 -3.26 -4.62
CA GLU A 200 -13.87 -2.37 -4.83
C GLU A 200 -14.53 -2.04 -3.48
N LYS A 201 -14.73 -3.04 -2.61
CA LYS A 201 -15.21 -2.83 -1.24
C LYS A 201 -14.28 -1.92 -0.43
N VAL A 202 -12.96 -2.12 -0.53
CA VAL A 202 -11.97 -1.26 0.13
C VAL A 202 -12.00 0.16 -0.42
N LEU A 203 -12.11 0.32 -1.74
CA LEU A 203 -12.23 1.62 -2.40
C LEU A 203 -13.46 2.39 -1.91
N ASP A 204 -14.60 1.71 -1.79
CA ASP A 204 -15.84 2.33 -1.31
C ASP A 204 -15.74 2.69 0.19
N ALA A 205 -15.23 1.79 1.03
CA ALA A 205 -14.99 2.08 2.45
C ALA A 205 -14.03 3.25 2.66
N ILE A 206 -12.94 3.31 1.88
CA ILE A 206 -11.99 4.45 1.91
C ILE A 206 -12.70 5.74 1.48
N THR A 207 -13.56 5.68 0.47
CA THR A 207 -14.28 6.86 -0.02
C THR A 207 -15.22 7.41 1.04
N GLU A 208 -16.01 6.55 1.68
CA GLU A 208 -16.90 6.92 2.78
C GLU A 208 -16.12 7.46 3.99
N ALA A 209 -14.98 6.86 4.32
CA ALA A 209 -14.11 7.34 5.38
C ALA A 209 -13.54 8.74 5.08
N ILE A 210 -13.14 9.01 3.83
CA ILE A 210 -12.68 10.36 3.44
C ILE A 210 -13.82 11.36 3.58
N GLU A 211 -15.02 11.06 3.08
CA GLU A 211 -16.19 11.93 3.21
C GLU A 211 -16.50 12.21 4.69
N LYS A 212 -16.41 11.20 5.56
CA LYS A 212 -16.61 11.33 7.01
C LYS A 212 -15.54 12.22 7.67
N VAL A 213 -14.26 11.98 7.39
CA VAL A 213 -13.14 12.69 8.05
C VAL A 213 -13.03 14.14 7.59
N THR A 214 -13.25 14.38 6.29
CA THR A 214 -13.01 15.67 5.65
C THR A 214 -14.26 16.52 5.49
N GLY A 215 -15.45 15.90 5.50
CA GLY A 215 -16.71 16.53 5.07
C GLY A 215 -16.77 16.87 3.58
N SER A 216 -15.74 16.52 2.80
CA SER A 216 -15.65 16.85 1.37
C SER A 216 -16.33 15.76 0.55
N PRO A 217 -17.28 16.10 -0.34
CA PRO A 217 -17.98 15.11 -1.14
C PRO A 217 -17.08 14.56 -2.25
N ARG A 218 -17.26 13.27 -2.59
CA ARG A 218 -16.65 12.71 -3.81
C ARG A 218 -17.23 13.37 -5.06
N ARG A 219 -16.44 13.42 -6.13
CA ARG A 219 -16.93 13.75 -7.47
C ARG A 219 -17.81 12.59 -7.99
N PRO A 220 -18.98 12.86 -8.62
CA PRO A 220 -19.76 11.83 -9.31
C PRO A 220 -18.92 11.15 -10.40
N ASP A 221 -19.17 9.85 -10.62
CA ASP A 221 -18.45 9.04 -11.60
C ASP A 221 -18.66 9.50 -13.05
#